data_AF-A0A2T3J4I9-F1
#
_entry.id   AF-A0A2T3J4I9-F1
#
_cell.length_a   1.000
_cell.length_b   1.000
_cell.length_c   1.000
_cell.angle_alpha   90.00
_cell.angle_beta   90.00
_cell.angle_gamma   90.00
#
_symmetry.space_group_name_H-M   'P 1'
#
loop_
_entity.id
_entity.type
_entity.pdbx_description
1 polymer ?
#
loop_
_entity_poly.entity_id
_entity_poly.type
_entity_poly.pdbx_seq_one_letter_code
_entity_poly.pdbx_strand_id
1 'polypeptide(L)'
;MADTLVQIKEVHGDVNNAEPPESKVDSIINDVISEISQARVTVNIKDRTFPSKVDSKIKHNQLKRNRSIVLQYKSYSSHIESAYSTVEKHVVNGKQTALLILNEMYATALAKFNIDVWEPDMAVIQQHADEIIDDVKTQLTKFLYKSANITFTKEQLAVGVNVVLAHAFVECYVLENPNDTD
;
A
#
# COMPACT_ATOMS: atom_id res chain seq x y z
N MET A 1 -2.89 -23.96 43.10
CA MET A 1 -3.39 -23.38 41.83
C MET A 1 -3.33 -24.50 40.82
N ALA A 2 -4.48 -25.04 40.44
CA ALA A 2 -4.56 -26.22 39.58
C ALA A 2 -4.69 -25.77 38.12
N ASP A 3 -3.66 -26.07 37.32
CA ASP A 3 -3.70 -25.94 35.86
C ASP A 3 -4.82 -26.82 35.32
N THR A 4 -5.81 -26.20 34.69
CA THR A 4 -6.91 -26.92 34.04
C THR A 4 -6.43 -27.36 32.66
N LEU A 5 -6.00 -28.61 32.55
CA LEU A 5 -5.75 -29.27 31.27
C LEU A 5 -7.10 -29.56 30.60
N VAL A 6 -7.41 -28.83 29.53
CA VAL A 6 -8.57 -29.11 28.68
C VAL A 6 -8.20 -30.25 27.73
N GLN A 7 -8.79 -31.43 27.95
CA GLN A 7 -8.70 -32.55 27.03
C GLN A 7 -9.79 -32.44 25.96
N ILE A 8 -9.41 -32.03 24.76
CA ILE A 8 -10.30 -32.02 23.60
C ILE A 8 -10.43 -33.48 23.13
N LYS A 9 -11.59 -34.09 23.38
CA LYS A 9 -11.80 -35.54 23.13
C LYS A 9 -12.18 -35.88 21.69
N GLU A 10 -12.74 -34.96 20.91
CA GLU A 10 -13.05 -35.17 19.49
C GLU A 10 -13.53 -33.85 18.89
N VAL A 11 -13.00 -33.49 17.71
CA VAL A 11 -13.50 -32.37 16.91
C VAL A 11 -14.38 -32.98 15.82
N HIS A 12 -15.69 -32.72 15.86
CA HIS A 12 -16.62 -33.10 14.80
C HIS A 12 -16.78 -31.93 13.83
N GLY A 13 -16.08 -32.03 12.71
CA GLY A 13 -16.03 -31.04 11.63
C GLY A 13 -14.71 -31.19 10.86
N ASP A 14 -14.67 -30.81 9.59
CA ASP A 14 -13.41 -30.76 8.85
C ASP A 14 -12.48 -29.73 9.51
N VAL A 15 -11.48 -30.23 10.26
CA VAL A 15 -10.34 -29.43 10.68
C VAL A 15 -9.47 -29.24 9.44
N ASN A 16 -9.84 -28.28 8.61
CA ASN A 16 -9.04 -27.87 7.47
C ASN A 16 -7.79 -27.15 8.00
N ASN A 17 -6.77 -27.93 8.37
CA ASN A 17 -5.38 -27.46 8.52
C ASN A 17 -4.74 -27.08 7.18
N ALA A 18 -5.49 -27.15 6.08
CA ALA A 18 -5.04 -26.66 4.80
C ALA A 18 -4.96 -25.13 4.85
N GLU A 19 -3.78 -24.59 4.53
CA GLU A 19 -3.63 -23.16 4.27
C GLU A 19 -4.72 -22.68 3.30
N PRO A 20 -5.36 -21.54 3.58
CA PRO A 20 -6.45 -21.03 2.74
C PRO A 20 -5.95 -20.86 1.28
N PRO A 21 -6.77 -21.16 0.26
CA PRO A 21 -6.33 -21.10 -1.14
C PRO A 21 -5.80 -19.72 -1.56
N GLU A 22 -6.23 -18.65 -0.88
CA GLU A 22 -5.71 -17.29 -1.04
C GLU A 22 -4.19 -17.21 -0.80
N SER A 23 -3.62 -18.04 0.09
CA SER A 23 -2.20 -18.05 0.41
C SER A 23 -1.30 -18.76 -0.60
N LYS A 24 -1.89 -19.20 -1.72
CA LYS A 24 -1.17 -19.87 -2.81
C LYS A 24 -1.00 -18.99 -4.06
N VAL A 25 -1.45 -17.74 -4.00
CA VAL A 25 -1.41 -16.81 -5.14
C VAL A 25 -0.27 -15.81 -4.95
N ASP A 26 0.53 -15.64 -6.00
CA ASP A 26 1.61 -14.66 -6.04
C ASP A 26 1.08 -13.24 -6.19
N SER A 27 1.80 -12.28 -5.62
CA SER A 27 1.48 -10.86 -5.69
C SER A 27 2.52 -10.12 -6.52
N ILE A 28 2.06 -9.43 -7.57
CA ILE A 28 2.87 -8.50 -8.38
C ILE A 28 3.54 -7.45 -7.48
N ILE A 29 2.81 -6.96 -6.48
CA ILE A 29 3.32 -5.94 -5.56
C ILE A 29 4.45 -6.52 -4.68
N ASN A 30 4.40 -7.81 -4.33
CA ASN A 30 5.52 -8.45 -3.63
C ASN A 30 6.75 -8.56 -4.52
N ASP A 31 6.60 -8.88 -5.80
CA ASP A 31 7.74 -8.92 -6.72
C ASP A 31 8.38 -7.53 -6.83
N VAL A 32 7.56 -6.48 -6.94
CA VAL A 32 8.03 -5.08 -6.92
C VAL A 32 8.76 -4.75 -5.62
N ILE A 33 8.22 -5.15 -4.46
CA ILE A 33 8.88 -4.92 -3.16
C ILE A 33 10.18 -5.72 -3.06
N SER A 34 10.23 -6.94 -3.61
CA SER A 34 11.44 -7.75 -3.66
C SER A 34 12.55 -7.05 -4.45
N GLU A 35 12.23 -6.52 -5.62
CA GLU A 35 13.16 -5.70 -6.42
C GLU A 35 13.62 -4.44 -5.66
N ILE A 36 12.69 -3.72 -5.02
CA ILE A 36 13.02 -2.54 -4.20
C ILE A 36 13.93 -2.91 -3.03
N SER A 37 13.73 -4.09 -2.43
CA SER A 37 14.48 -4.54 -1.26
C SER A 37 15.96 -4.78 -1.54
N GLN A 38 16.32 -5.00 -2.82
CA GLN A 38 17.68 -5.22 -3.29
C GLN A 38 18.35 -3.91 -3.74
N ALA A 39 17.59 -2.82 -3.86
CA ALA A 39 18.09 -1.53 -4.30
C ALA A 39 19.04 -0.89 -3.29
N ARG A 40 20.14 -0.32 -3.78
CA ARG A 40 21.07 0.48 -2.98
C ARG A 40 20.59 1.92 -2.92
N VAL A 41 19.82 2.25 -1.90
CA VAL A 41 19.23 3.58 -1.73
C VAL A 41 19.94 4.37 -0.64
N THR A 42 20.29 5.62 -0.95
CA THR A 42 20.79 6.57 0.04
C THR A 42 19.63 7.43 0.52
N VAL A 43 19.21 7.24 1.76
CA VAL A 43 18.08 7.98 2.34
C VAL A 43 18.59 9.22 3.07
N ASN A 44 18.22 10.41 2.60
CA ASN A 44 18.50 11.66 3.28
C ASN A 44 17.32 12.05 4.19
N ILE A 45 17.37 11.63 5.45
CA ILE A 45 16.31 11.89 6.46
C ILE A 45 16.13 13.38 6.82
N LYS A 46 17.12 14.24 6.50
CA LYS A 46 17.07 15.67 6.83
C LYS A 46 16.33 16.48 5.77
N ASP A 47 16.27 15.97 4.55
CA ASP A 47 15.62 16.65 3.45
C ASP A 47 14.11 16.40 3.47
N ARG A 48 13.37 17.43 3.84
CA ARG A 48 11.91 17.42 3.94
C ARG A 48 11.22 18.12 2.77
N THR A 49 11.96 18.39 1.70
CA THR A 49 11.43 19.11 0.54
C THR A 49 10.79 18.16 -0.45
N PHE A 50 9.64 18.56 -0.97
CA PHE A 50 8.91 17.83 -2.01
C PHE A 50 9.05 18.55 -3.36
N PRO A 51 9.03 17.81 -4.49
CA PRO A 51 8.79 18.41 -5.79
C PRO A 51 7.47 19.19 -5.80
N SER A 52 7.41 20.29 -6.55
CA SER A 52 6.25 21.21 -6.54
C SER A 52 4.91 20.51 -6.79
N LYS A 53 4.83 19.56 -7.72
CA LYS A 53 3.61 18.80 -8.00
C LYS A 53 3.12 17.99 -6.78
N VAL A 54 4.06 17.35 -6.09
CA VAL A 54 3.77 16.55 -4.89
C VAL A 54 3.35 17.44 -3.72
N ASP A 55 4.04 18.58 -3.54
CA ASP A 55 3.69 19.56 -2.50
C ASP A 55 2.29 20.15 -2.71
N SER A 56 1.93 20.48 -3.96
CA SER A 56 0.57 20.92 -4.31
C SER A 56 -0.47 19.88 -3.95
N LYS A 57 -0.23 18.59 -4.27
CA LYS A 57 -1.15 17.50 -3.91
C LYS A 57 -1.28 17.30 -2.41
N ILE A 58 -0.18 17.39 -1.66
CA ILE A 58 -0.19 17.32 -0.19
C ILE A 58 -1.06 18.43 0.39
N LYS A 59 -0.93 19.66 -0.11
CA LYS A 59 -1.72 20.80 0.36
C LYS A 59 -3.20 20.67 -0.01
N HIS A 60 -3.47 20.29 -1.25
CA HIS A 60 -4.83 20.09 -1.77
C HIS A 60 -5.61 19.05 -0.96
N ASN A 61 -4.98 17.95 -0.56
CA ASN A 61 -5.61 16.90 0.25
C ASN A 61 -5.46 17.13 1.76
N GLN A 62 -4.87 18.25 2.20
CA GLN A 62 -4.56 18.52 3.61
C GLN A 62 -3.82 17.39 4.35
N LEU A 63 -3.00 16.59 3.66
CA LEU A 63 -2.25 15.50 4.26
C LEU A 63 -1.28 16.04 5.32
N LYS A 64 -1.21 15.46 6.52
CA LYS A 64 -0.32 15.93 7.62
C LYS A 64 0.64 14.83 8.06
N ARG A 65 0.18 13.86 8.85
CA ARG A 65 1.02 12.82 9.48
C ARG A 65 1.75 11.96 8.43
N ASN A 66 1.04 11.60 7.37
CA ASN A 66 1.50 10.67 6.34
C ASN A 66 2.32 11.34 5.23
N ARG A 67 2.68 12.62 5.37
CA ARG A 67 3.74 13.26 4.55
C ARG A 67 5.06 12.49 4.60
N SER A 68 5.35 11.86 5.73
CA SER A 68 6.56 11.04 5.93
C SER A 68 6.60 9.80 5.01
N ILE A 69 5.45 9.23 4.65
CA ILE A 69 5.33 8.15 3.67
C ILE A 69 5.69 8.69 2.28
N VAL A 70 5.10 9.83 1.91
CA VAL A 70 5.37 10.49 0.61
C VAL A 70 6.85 10.90 0.46
N LEU A 71 7.52 11.29 1.56
CA LEU A 71 8.96 11.59 1.51
C LEU A 71 9.82 10.39 1.12
N GLN A 72 9.42 9.17 1.48
CA GLN A 72 10.18 7.98 1.12
C GLN A 72 10.24 7.81 -0.40
N TYR A 73 9.17 8.15 -1.12
CA TYR A 73 9.19 8.13 -2.59
C TYR A 73 10.33 8.96 -3.19
N LYS A 74 10.74 10.07 -2.56
CA LYS A 74 11.85 10.89 -3.08
C LYS A 74 13.13 10.08 -3.26
N SER A 75 13.48 9.24 -2.29
CA SER A 75 14.70 8.42 -2.34
C SER A 75 14.54 7.18 -3.21
N TYR A 76 13.31 6.73 -3.41
CA TYR A 76 12.99 5.47 -4.08
C TYR A 76 12.37 5.63 -5.48
N SER A 77 12.08 6.85 -5.95
CA SER A 77 11.32 7.12 -7.19
C SER A 77 11.87 6.39 -8.41
N SER A 78 13.17 6.50 -8.69
CA SER A 78 13.82 5.77 -9.78
C SER A 78 13.81 4.25 -9.58
N HIS A 79 13.89 3.79 -8.33
CA HIS A 79 13.95 2.37 -7.97
C HIS A 79 12.58 1.71 -8.13
N ILE A 80 11.49 2.35 -7.72
CA ILE A 80 10.15 1.80 -7.90
C ILE A 80 9.76 1.74 -9.38
N GLU A 81 10.11 2.75 -10.18
CA GLU A 81 9.89 2.70 -11.64
C GLU A 81 10.70 1.58 -12.31
N SER A 82 11.94 1.40 -11.87
CA SER A 82 12.78 0.29 -12.35
C SER A 82 12.25 -1.07 -11.93
N ALA A 83 11.75 -1.19 -10.69
CA ALA A 83 11.14 -2.42 -10.17
C ALA A 83 9.91 -2.82 -10.98
N TYR A 84 8.98 -1.87 -11.23
CA TYR A 84 7.84 -2.12 -12.13
C TYR A 84 8.29 -2.52 -13.53
N SER A 85 9.27 -1.82 -14.10
CA SER A 85 9.81 -2.16 -15.43
C SER A 85 10.42 -3.57 -15.49
N THR A 86 11.03 -4.05 -14.40
CA THR A 86 11.55 -5.43 -14.32
C THR A 86 10.41 -6.45 -14.20
N VAL A 87 9.41 -6.16 -13.38
CA VAL A 87 8.22 -7.01 -13.23
C VAL A 87 7.46 -7.15 -14.55
N GLU A 88 7.35 -6.06 -15.31
CA GLU A 88 6.66 -6.06 -16.60
C GLU A 88 7.33 -6.88 -17.71
N LYS A 89 8.59 -7.31 -17.52
CA LYS A 89 9.25 -8.26 -18.43
C LYS A 89 8.58 -9.63 -18.41
N HIS A 90 7.88 -9.98 -17.33
CA HIS A 90 7.24 -11.28 -17.15
C HIS A 90 5.76 -11.20 -16.78
N VAL A 91 5.28 -10.06 -16.28
CA VAL A 91 3.86 -9.80 -16.03
C VAL A 91 3.37 -8.66 -16.91
N VAL A 92 2.60 -8.98 -17.95
CA VAL A 92 2.01 -7.97 -18.83
C VAL A 92 1.11 -7.03 -18.02
N ASN A 93 1.29 -5.71 -18.18
CA ASN A 93 0.56 -4.67 -17.46
C ASN A 93 0.68 -4.75 -15.92
N GLY A 94 1.81 -5.26 -15.41
CA GLY A 94 2.05 -5.43 -13.99
C GLY A 94 1.92 -4.12 -13.20
N LYS A 95 2.47 -3.01 -13.70
CA LYS A 95 2.36 -1.69 -13.03
C LYS A 95 0.91 -1.25 -12.95
N GLN A 96 0.21 -1.28 -14.08
CA GLN A 96 -1.19 -0.85 -14.15
C GLN A 96 -2.09 -1.67 -13.21
N THR A 97 -1.90 -2.99 -13.20
CA THR A 97 -2.66 -3.91 -12.34
C THR A 97 -2.42 -3.61 -10.86
N ALA A 98 -1.17 -3.38 -10.45
CA ALA A 98 -0.84 -3.02 -9.08
C ALA A 98 -1.47 -1.68 -8.64
N LEU A 99 -1.44 -0.67 -9.52
CA LEU A 99 -2.02 0.64 -9.24
C LEU A 99 -3.55 0.62 -9.17
N LEU A 100 -4.22 -0.21 -9.98
CA LEU A 100 -5.68 -0.40 -9.90
C LEU A 100 -6.09 -1.02 -8.56
N ILE A 101 -5.37 -2.03 -8.07
CA ILE A 101 -5.62 -2.62 -6.74
C ILE A 101 -5.48 -1.56 -5.63
N LEU A 102 -4.51 -0.64 -5.73
CA LEU A 102 -4.36 0.44 -4.76
C LEU A 102 -5.51 1.45 -4.81
N ASN A 103 -6.04 1.73 -6.01
CA ASN A 103 -7.23 2.57 -6.17
C ASN A 103 -8.49 1.90 -5.60
N GLU A 104 -8.65 0.59 -5.77
CA GLU A 104 -9.75 -0.16 -5.13
C GLU A 104 -9.66 -0.13 -3.60
N MET A 105 -8.44 -0.24 -3.05
CA MET A 105 -8.22 -0.08 -1.60
C MET A 105 -8.56 1.35 -1.15
N TYR A 106 -8.25 2.36 -1.98
CA TYR A 106 -8.61 3.75 -1.72
C TYR A 106 -10.13 3.96 -1.74
N ALA A 107 -10.85 3.45 -2.74
CA ALA A 107 -12.31 3.49 -2.79
C ALA A 107 -12.93 2.79 -1.57
N THR A 108 -12.37 1.66 -1.16
CA THR A 108 -12.79 0.94 0.06
C THR A 108 -12.56 1.77 1.32
N ALA A 109 -11.46 2.54 1.39
CA ALA A 109 -11.18 3.43 2.50
C ALA A 109 -12.13 4.64 2.51
N LEU A 110 -12.45 5.21 1.35
CA LEU A 110 -13.43 6.30 1.19
C LEU A 110 -14.82 5.90 1.67
N ALA A 111 -15.25 4.67 1.35
CA ALA A 111 -16.55 4.14 1.75
C ALA A 111 -16.76 4.16 3.28
N LYS A 112 -15.69 4.10 4.09
CA LYS A 112 -15.78 4.21 5.57
C LYS A 112 -16.27 5.57 6.05
N PHE A 113 -16.12 6.59 5.21
CA PHE A 113 -16.55 7.96 5.46
C PHE A 113 -17.77 8.33 4.62
N ASN A 114 -18.44 7.35 4.00
CA ASN A 114 -19.58 7.53 3.09
C ASN A 114 -19.30 8.44 1.89
N ILE A 115 -18.07 8.38 1.36
CA ILE A 115 -17.67 9.12 0.16
C ILE A 115 -17.78 8.19 -1.05
N ASP A 116 -18.46 8.64 -2.10
CA ASP A 116 -18.41 8.00 -3.42
C ASP A 116 -17.11 8.38 -4.12
N VAL A 117 -16.42 7.40 -4.69
CA VAL A 117 -15.18 7.63 -5.45
C VAL A 117 -15.42 8.41 -6.74
N TRP A 118 -16.64 8.36 -7.30
CA TRP A 118 -17.00 9.08 -8.52
C TRP A 118 -17.45 10.52 -8.25
N GLU A 119 -17.91 10.80 -7.03
CA GLU A 119 -18.33 12.12 -6.57
C GLU A 119 -17.66 12.45 -5.22
N PRO A 120 -16.33 12.63 -5.21
CA PRO A 120 -15.58 12.77 -3.97
C PRO A 120 -15.91 14.10 -3.26
N ASP A 121 -16.36 14.01 -2.00
CA ASP A 121 -16.49 15.17 -1.13
C ASP A 121 -15.11 15.60 -0.62
N MET A 122 -14.53 16.60 -1.28
CA MET A 122 -13.22 17.15 -0.94
C MET A 122 -13.11 17.64 0.50
N ALA A 123 -14.19 18.12 1.13
CA ALA A 123 -14.12 18.59 2.51
C ALA A 123 -13.92 17.41 3.48
N VAL A 124 -14.63 16.31 3.25
CA VAL A 124 -14.49 15.09 4.06
C VAL A 124 -13.15 14.41 3.79
N ILE A 125 -12.71 14.35 2.52
CA ILE A 125 -11.38 13.82 2.17
C ILE A 125 -10.28 14.59 2.89
N GLN A 126 -10.31 15.93 2.83
CA GLN A 126 -9.30 16.75 3.51
C GLN A 126 -9.30 16.57 5.03
N GLN A 127 -10.48 16.39 5.62
CA GLN A 127 -10.60 16.14 7.06
C GLN A 127 -10.00 14.79 7.47
N HIS A 128 -10.17 13.75 6.63
CA HIS A 128 -9.80 12.37 6.94
C HIS A 128 -8.61 11.83 6.13
N ALA A 129 -7.87 12.67 5.41
CA ALA A 129 -6.83 12.26 4.47
C ALA A 129 -5.78 11.31 5.08
N ASP A 130 -5.32 11.61 6.30
CA ASP A 130 -4.36 10.75 7.00
C ASP A 130 -4.98 9.40 7.39
N GLU A 131 -6.24 9.36 7.81
CA GLU A 131 -6.97 8.13 8.17
C GLU A 131 -7.22 7.25 6.95
N ILE A 132 -7.57 7.85 5.82
CA ILE A 132 -7.73 7.16 4.55
C ILE A 132 -6.41 6.50 4.12
N ILE A 133 -5.29 7.23 4.20
CA ILE A 133 -3.96 6.67 3.88
C ILE A 133 -3.57 5.55 4.82
N ASP A 134 -3.84 5.67 6.12
CA ASP A 134 -3.56 4.61 7.09
C ASP A 134 -4.38 3.35 6.82
N ASP A 135 -5.62 3.53 6.36
CA ASP A 135 -6.47 2.41 5.99
C ASP A 135 -5.98 1.70 4.74
N VAL A 136 -5.66 2.45 3.67
CA VAL A 136 -5.07 1.87 2.45
C VAL A 136 -3.77 1.14 2.79
N LYS A 137 -2.91 1.72 3.63
CA LYS A 137 -1.69 1.06 4.11
C LYS A 137 -1.97 -0.24 4.84
N THR A 138 -3.00 -0.26 5.69
CA THR A 138 -3.41 -1.44 6.45
C THR A 138 -3.96 -2.52 5.53
N GLN A 139 -4.81 -2.15 4.57
CA GLN A 139 -5.34 -3.05 3.54
C GLN A 139 -4.21 -3.66 2.70
N LEU A 140 -3.30 -2.82 2.19
CA LEU A 140 -2.15 -3.25 1.41
C LEU A 140 -1.25 -4.21 2.20
N THR A 141 -0.92 -3.87 3.44
CA THR A 141 -0.08 -4.73 4.29
C THR A 141 -0.71 -6.10 4.50
N LYS A 142 -2.02 -6.17 4.76
CA LYS A 142 -2.75 -7.43 4.92
C LYS A 142 -2.80 -8.23 3.62
N PHE A 143 -3.00 -7.56 2.48
CA PHE A 143 -2.98 -8.17 1.16
C PHE A 143 -1.64 -8.87 0.89
N LEU A 144 -0.51 -8.21 1.18
CA LEU A 144 0.82 -8.75 0.93
C LEU A 144 1.22 -9.88 1.89
N TYR A 145 0.72 -9.89 3.13
CA TYR A 145 0.95 -11.01 4.04
C TYR A 145 0.20 -12.28 3.64
N LYS A 146 -0.84 -12.16 2.80
CA LYS A 146 -1.65 -13.27 2.34
C LYS A 146 -1.11 -13.94 1.07
N SER A 147 -0.04 -13.47 0.45
CA SER A 147 0.46 -14.03 -0.81
C SER A 147 1.58 -15.06 -0.61
N ALA A 148 1.79 -15.92 -1.60
CA ALA A 148 2.78 -17.00 -1.53
C ALA A 148 4.24 -16.56 -1.73
N ASN A 149 4.49 -15.47 -2.46
CA ASN A 149 5.83 -15.05 -2.92
C ASN A 149 6.54 -14.04 -2.02
N ILE A 150 6.46 -14.16 -0.69
CA ILE A 150 7.18 -13.26 0.22
C ILE A 150 8.66 -13.68 0.31
N THR A 151 9.56 -12.84 -0.23
CA THR A 151 11.02 -13.11 -0.30
C THR A 151 11.88 -12.12 0.49
N PHE A 152 11.26 -11.19 1.19
CA PHE A 152 11.91 -10.08 1.90
C PHE A 152 11.55 -10.07 3.39
N THR A 153 12.33 -9.34 4.20
CA THR A 153 12.10 -9.22 5.65
C THR A 153 10.91 -8.30 5.98
N LYS A 154 10.45 -8.32 7.24
CA LYS A 154 9.35 -7.45 7.70
C LYS A 154 9.70 -5.96 7.59
N GLU A 155 10.96 -5.60 7.83
CA GLU A 155 11.46 -4.24 7.69
C GLU A 155 11.44 -3.81 6.22
N GLN A 156 11.87 -4.70 5.32
CA GLN A 156 11.82 -4.46 3.88
C GLN A 156 10.38 -4.33 3.38
N LEU A 157 9.45 -5.16 3.89
CA LEU A 157 8.02 -5.03 3.61
C LEU A 157 7.49 -3.66 4.06
N ALA A 158 7.82 -3.22 5.28
CA ALA A 158 7.34 -1.94 5.81
C ALA A 158 7.82 -0.75 4.98
N VAL A 159 9.08 -0.78 4.51
CA VAL A 159 9.61 0.23 3.58
C VAL A 159 8.93 0.11 2.21
N GLY A 160 8.84 -1.09 1.65
CA GLY A 160 8.23 -1.34 0.35
C GLY A 160 6.77 -0.88 0.27
N VAL A 161 5.97 -1.19 1.28
CA VAL A 161 4.58 -0.73 1.43
C VAL A 161 4.49 0.80 1.39
N ASN A 162 5.35 1.49 2.15
CA ASN A 162 5.36 2.95 2.13
C ASN A 162 5.74 3.51 0.75
N VAL A 163 6.73 2.91 0.09
CA VAL A 163 7.21 3.34 -1.23
C VAL A 163 6.15 3.14 -2.30
N VAL A 164 5.49 1.96 -2.33
CA VAL A 164 4.40 1.64 -3.26
C VAL A 164 3.20 2.57 -3.04
N LEU A 165 2.79 2.77 -1.79
CA LEU A 165 1.69 3.68 -1.45
C LEU A 165 2.00 5.13 -1.82
N ALA A 166 3.23 5.58 -1.55
CA ALA A 166 3.67 6.92 -1.91
C ALA A 166 3.73 7.12 -3.44
N HIS A 167 4.10 6.08 -4.19
CA HIS A 167 4.07 6.12 -5.64
C HIS A 167 2.64 6.21 -6.18
N ALA A 168 1.71 5.40 -5.67
CA ALA A 168 0.29 5.52 -6.04
C ALA A 168 -0.32 6.89 -5.68
N PHE A 169 0.13 7.50 -4.58
CA PHE A 169 -0.22 8.89 -4.26
C PHE A 169 0.31 9.87 -5.32
N VAL A 170 1.57 9.72 -5.78
CA VAL A 170 2.14 10.59 -6.83
C VAL A 170 1.45 10.38 -8.19
N GLU A 171 1.12 9.14 -8.54
CA GLU A 171 0.43 8.75 -9.78
C GLU A 171 -1.09 9.01 -9.75
N CYS A 172 -1.61 9.63 -8.69
CA CYS A 172 -3.03 9.96 -8.54
C CYS A 172 -4.01 8.78 -8.48
N TYR A 173 -3.54 7.60 -8.12
CA TYR A 173 -4.40 6.46 -7.79
C TYR A 173 -4.93 6.50 -6.35
N VAL A 174 -4.28 7.28 -5.48
CA VAL A 174 -4.69 7.47 -4.08
C VAL A 174 -4.69 8.97 -3.76
N LEU A 175 -5.80 9.44 -3.16
CA LEU A 175 -6.12 10.84 -2.91
C LEU A 175 -6.24 11.69 -4.18
N GLU A 176 -7.03 12.76 -4.08
CA GLU A 176 -7.49 13.54 -5.23
C GLU A 176 -6.38 14.37 -5.88
N ASN A 177 -6.49 14.53 -7.19
CA ASN A 177 -5.56 15.32 -8.00
C ASN A 177 -5.94 16.81 -7.95
N PRO A 178 -5.01 17.72 -7.66
CA PRO A 178 -5.29 19.15 -7.62
C PRO A 178 -5.81 19.76 -8.92
N ASN A 179 -5.65 19.07 -10.06
CA ASN A 179 -6.08 19.53 -11.37
C ASN A 179 -7.46 19.00 -11.78
N ASP A 180 -8.07 18.09 -11.01
CA ASP A 180 -9.35 17.46 -11.37
C ASP A 180 -10.56 18.21 -10.76
N THR A 181 -10.31 19.34 -10.08
CA THR A 181 -11.36 20.29 -9.70
C THR A 181 -11.70 21.20 -10.88
N ASP A 182 -12.61 20.74 -11.74
CA ASP A 182 -13.38 21.56 -12.68
C ASP A 182 -14.84 21.68 -12.21
#